data_AF-A0AAD1XQM9-F1
#
_entry.id   AF-A0AAD1XQM9-F1
#
_cell.length_a   1.000
_cell.length_b   1.000
_cell.length_c   1.000
_cell.angle_alpha   90.00
_cell.angle_beta   90.00
_cell.angle_gamma   90.00
#
_symmetry.space_group_name_H-M   'P 1'
#
loop_
_entity.id
_entity.type
_entity.pdbx_description
1 polymer ?
#
loop_
_entity_poly.entity_id
_entity_poly.type
_entity_poly.pdbx_seq_one_letter_code
_entity_poly.pdbx_strand_id
1 'polypeptide(L)'
;MCYFPPKCVKVALFFVSFFLIACGAVSIWFAVEAKSLSIYGIIGALAGFDLQQILFLVFLILGCFLFFVCVCGGCIALKRYCLVHCCFAFMVTLSFVVFLAAGIGLIVITSIVADEMETACDSTSENSISESFRELYTNSDSFYCVSSSSGCECYVNSTRLSGTGYTMVNSSSTVTKVQQCTSYLESAYADYGVDFSDINDIIEYLDYFGEIEKDYKCSGMCTIKNKYYFSDINIGAPEKTCFDVIKDDLILGDVRNYGIGYTVSGSILFIIFFIQYGLCCRKNMNARQGQTKQF
;
A
#
# COMPACT_ATOMS: atom_id res chain seq x y z
N MET A 1 41.67 4.96 -14.48
CA MET A 1 41.63 3.88 -15.48
C MET A 1 40.39 3.03 -15.21
N CYS A 2 39.38 3.07 -16.09
CA CYS A 2 38.21 2.19 -15.96
C CYS A 2 38.51 0.88 -16.72
N TYR A 3 38.79 -0.20 -15.99
CA TYR A 3 39.32 -1.47 -16.52
C TYR A 3 38.26 -2.46 -17.06
N PHE A 4 37.00 -2.06 -17.20
CA PHE A 4 35.96 -3.01 -17.60
C PHE A 4 36.03 -3.37 -19.10
N PRO A 5 36.01 -4.68 -19.45
CA PRO A 5 35.90 -5.12 -20.83
C PRO A 5 34.56 -4.67 -21.43
N PRO A 6 34.53 -4.19 -22.68
CA PRO A 6 33.30 -3.71 -23.33
C PRO A 6 32.21 -4.80 -23.47
N LYS A 7 32.58 -6.08 -23.41
CA LYS A 7 31.63 -7.21 -23.44
C LYS A 7 30.89 -7.35 -22.11
N CYS A 8 31.59 -7.32 -20.97
CA CYS A 8 31.00 -7.43 -19.64
C CYS A 8 29.97 -6.33 -19.37
N VAL A 9 30.25 -5.14 -19.87
CA VAL A 9 29.37 -3.97 -19.75
C VAL A 9 28.05 -4.16 -20.49
N LYS A 10 28.07 -4.68 -21.71
CA LYS A 10 26.83 -4.93 -22.47
C LYS A 10 25.96 -5.95 -21.75
N VAL A 11 26.59 -6.97 -21.18
CA VAL A 11 25.91 -8.00 -20.38
C VAL A 11 25.32 -7.37 -19.12
N ALA A 12 26.06 -6.51 -18.40
CA ALA A 12 25.54 -5.80 -17.24
C ALA A 12 24.35 -4.90 -17.59
N LEU A 13 24.43 -4.11 -18.66
CA LEU A 13 23.30 -3.29 -19.15
C LEU A 13 22.07 -4.14 -19.46
N PHE A 14 22.25 -5.32 -20.06
CA PHE A 14 21.15 -6.23 -20.35
C PHE A 14 20.45 -6.74 -19.07
N PHE A 15 21.22 -7.17 -18.07
CA PHE A 15 20.66 -7.60 -16.78
C PHE A 15 19.94 -6.46 -16.05
N VAL A 16 20.51 -5.26 -16.11
CA VAL A 16 19.91 -4.05 -15.53
C VAL A 16 18.58 -3.73 -16.21
N SER A 17 18.53 -3.77 -17.54
CA SER A 17 17.27 -3.60 -18.28
C SER A 17 16.21 -4.60 -17.84
N PHE A 18 16.57 -5.87 -17.68
CA PHE A 18 15.63 -6.90 -17.19
C PHE A 18 15.15 -6.62 -15.77
N PHE A 19 16.05 -6.22 -14.87
CA PHE A 19 15.69 -5.82 -13.51
C PHE A 19 14.72 -4.63 -13.50
N LEU A 20 14.95 -3.61 -14.34
CA LEU A 20 14.05 -2.46 -14.43
C LEU A 20 12.68 -2.80 -15.00
N ILE A 21 12.59 -3.77 -15.92
CA ILE A 21 11.30 -4.31 -16.37
C ILE A 21 10.58 -4.95 -15.20
N ALA A 22 11.26 -5.78 -14.40
CA ALA A 22 10.66 -6.42 -13.24
C ALA A 22 10.16 -5.38 -12.22
N CYS A 23 10.96 -4.37 -11.88
CA CYS A 23 10.53 -3.27 -11.00
C CYS A 23 9.35 -2.48 -11.58
N GLY A 24 9.35 -2.23 -12.89
CA GLY A 24 8.26 -1.54 -13.57
C GLY A 24 6.96 -2.35 -13.53
N ALA A 25 7.04 -3.65 -13.78
CA ALA A 25 5.89 -4.57 -13.71
C ALA A 25 5.34 -4.67 -12.28
N VAL A 26 6.22 -4.81 -11.27
CA VAL A 26 5.80 -4.82 -9.86
C VAL A 26 5.15 -3.50 -9.47
N SER A 27 5.66 -2.36 -9.94
CA SER A 27 5.05 -1.05 -9.67
C SER A 27 3.65 -0.95 -10.30
N ILE A 28 3.45 -1.43 -11.52
CA ILE A 28 2.13 -1.43 -12.17
C ILE A 28 1.18 -2.39 -11.45
N TRP A 29 1.64 -3.59 -11.07
CA TRP A 29 0.85 -4.54 -10.30
C TRP A 29 0.41 -3.92 -8.97
N PHE A 30 1.35 -3.29 -8.24
CA PHE A 30 1.04 -2.59 -7.01
C PHE A 30 0.08 -1.41 -7.22
N ALA A 31 0.19 -0.68 -8.34
CA ALA A 31 -0.77 0.37 -8.67
C ALA A 31 -2.20 -0.19 -8.76
N VAL A 32 -2.36 -1.31 -9.48
CA VAL A 32 -3.66 -1.99 -9.64
C VAL A 32 -4.15 -2.52 -8.29
N GLU A 33 -3.27 -3.13 -7.51
CA GLU A 33 -3.61 -3.68 -6.19
C GLU A 33 -3.99 -2.58 -5.19
N ALA A 34 -3.25 -1.46 -5.17
CA ALA A 34 -3.57 -0.31 -4.35
C ALA A 34 -4.94 0.28 -4.71
N LYS A 35 -5.36 0.15 -5.98
CA LYS A 35 -6.70 0.53 -6.41
C LYS A 35 -7.78 -0.48 -6.01
N SER A 36 -7.47 -1.76 -5.84
CA SER A 36 -8.45 -2.75 -5.35
C SER A 36 -8.56 -2.81 -3.83
N LEU A 37 -7.53 -2.37 -3.11
CA LEU A 37 -7.52 -2.35 -1.66
C LEU A 37 -8.19 -1.07 -1.12
N SER A 38 -9.41 -1.24 -0.61
CA SER A 38 -10.21 -0.17 0.01
C SER A 38 -9.49 0.51 1.18
N ILE A 39 -8.53 -0.15 1.84
CA ILE A 39 -7.74 0.45 2.94
C ILE A 39 -7.08 1.78 2.55
N TYR A 40 -6.60 1.91 1.31
CA TYR A 40 -5.98 3.16 0.88
C TYR A 40 -7.02 4.27 0.68
N GLY A 41 -8.24 3.92 0.25
CA GLY A 41 -9.37 4.84 0.21
C GLY A 41 -9.73 5.33 1.61
N ILE A 42 -9.69 4.44 2.61
CA ILE A 42 -9.97 4.75 4.02
C ILE A 42 -8.94 5.71 4.60
N ILE A 43 -7.66 5.36 4.48
CA ILE A 43 -6.57 6.22 4.98
C ILE A 43 -6.62 7.57 4.27
N GLY A 44 -6.96 7.57 2.97
CA GLY A 44 -7.17 8.79 2.20
C GLY A 44 -8.30 9.66 2.72
N ALA A 45 -9.49 9.09 2.92
CA ALA A 45 -10.66 9.80 3.44
C ALA A 45 -10.36 10.42 4.80
N LEU A 46 -9.69 9.68 5.69
CA LEU A 46 -9.24 10.18 7.01
C LEU A 46 -8.23 11.32 6.89
N ALA A 47 -7.35 11.26 5.89
CA ALA A 47 -6.37 12.32 5.62
C ALA A 47 -6.95 13.52 4.84
N GLY A 48 -8.19 13.42 4.32
CA GLY A 48 -8.80 14.43 3.45
C GLY A 48 -8.27 14.46 2.02
N PHE A 49 -7.63 13.38 1.55
CA PHE A 49 -7.09 13.27 0.19
C PHE A 49 -7.39 11.89 -0.40
N ASP A 50 -7.68 11.79 -1.70
CA ASP A 50 -7.87 10.48 -2.36
C ASP A 50 -6.51 9.74 -2.54
N LEU A 51 -6.03 9.14 -1.45
CA LEU A 51 -4.74 8.46 -1.40
C LEU A 51 -4.72 7.27 -2.37
N GLN A 52 -5.83 6.56 -2.53
CA GLN A 52 -5.98 5.45 -3.47
C GLN A 52 -5.71 5.92 -4.92
N GLN A 53 -6.36 7.00 -5.34
CA GLN A 53 -6.15 7.56 -6.68
C GLN A 53 -4.71 8.08 -6.86
N ILE A 54 -4.16 8.75 -5.85
CA ILE A 54 -2.78 9.27 -5.88
C ILE A 54 -1.79 8.12 -6.02
N LEU A 55 -1.87 7.08 -5.19
CA LEU A 55 -0.98 5.92 -5.23
C LEU A 55 -1.09 5.21 -6.59
N PHE A 56 -2.31 4.95 -7.05
CA PHE A 56 -2.55 4.35 -8.37
C PHE A 56 -1.85 5.15 -9.49
N LEU A 57 -2.06 6.47 -9.54
CA LEU A 57 -1.50 7.32 -10.58
C LEU A 57 0.04 7.37 -10.50
N VAL A 58 0.58 7.53 -9.30
CA VAL A 58 2.03 7.64 -9.07
C VAL A 58 2.74 6.36 -9.49
N PHE A 59 2.27 5.20 -9.04
CA PHE A 59 2.91 3.91 -9.37
C PHE A 59 2.73 3.52 -10.83
N LEU A 60 1.60 3.88 -11.45
CA LEU A 60 1.38 3.69 -12.88
C LEU A 60 2.35 4.53 -13.72
N ILE A 61 2.49 5.83 -13.41
CA ILE A 61 3.45 6.72 -14.10
C ILE A 61 4.87 6.20 -13.91
N LEU A 62 5.23 5.81 -12.69
CA LEU A 62 6.55 5.27 -12.36
C LEU A 62 6.87 4.00 -13.15
N GLY A 63 5.91 3.07 -13.22
CA GLY A 63 6.06 1.82 -13.97
C GLY A 63 6.22 2.05 -15.48
N CYS A 64 5.39 2.91 -16.06
CA CYS A 64 5.52 3.33 -17.47
C CYS A 64 6.86 4.01 -17.75
N PHE A 65 7.32 4.87 -16.84
CA PHE A 65 8.60 5.53 -16.93
C PHE A 65 9.76 4.53 -16.90
N LEU A 66 9.74 3.55 -15.98
CA LEU A 66 10.76 2.49 -15.93
C LEU A 66 10.78 1.64 -17.20
N PHE A 67 9.61 1.33 -17.76
CA PHE A 67 9.53 0.60 -19.02
C PHE A 67 10.20 1.38 -20.16
N PHE A 68 9.94 2.69 -20.24
CA PHE A 68 10.60 3.58 -21.20
C PHE A 68 12.12 3.62 -21.01
N VAL A 69 12.60 3.75 -19.77
CA VAL A 69 14.04 3.70 -19.44
C VAL A 69 14.65 2.39 -19.91
N CYS A 70 13.97 1.26 -19.71
CA CYS A 70 14.45 -0.03 -20.18
C CYS A 70 14.59 -0.08 -21.70
N VAL A 71 13.60 0.39 -22.46
CA VAL A 71 13.66 0.45 -23.93
C VAL A 71 14.86 1.28 -24.39
N CYS A 72 15.10 2.44 -23.75
CA CYS A 72 16.30 3.25 -24.02
C CYS A 72 17.60 2.49 -23.73
N GLY A 73 17.66 1.74 -22.63
CA GLY A 73 18.81 0.91 -22.26
C GLY A 73 19.10 -0.19 -23.29
N GLY A 74 18.05 -0.85 -23.79
CA GLY A 74 18.15 -1.84 -24.87
C GLY A 74 18.66 -1.22 -26.18
N CYS A 75 18.14 -0.06 -26.56
CA CYS A 75 18.61 0.69 -27.74
C CYS A 75 20.10 1.04 -27.65
N ILE A 76 20.59 1.43 -26.47
CA ILE A 76 22.01 1.71 -26.21
C ILE A 76 22.88 0.46 -26.35
N ALA A 77 22.39 -0.69 -25.88
CA ALA A 77 23.12 -1.95 -26.00
C ALA A 77 23.37 -2.33 -27.49
N LEU A 78 22.43 -1.96 -28.36
CA LEU A 78 22.49 -2.18 -29.81
C LEU A 78 23.31 -1.11 -30.55
N LYS A 79 23.07 0.17 -30.29
CA LYS A 79 23.72 1.29 -31.00
C LYS A 79 24.40 2.28 -30.05
N ARG A 80 25.70 2.55 -30.30
CA ARG A 80 26.53 3.43 -29.48
C ARG A 80 26.45 4.90 -29.92
N TYR A 81 25.31 5.54 -29.68
CA TYR A 81 25.19 6.99 -29.85
C TYR A 81 25.48 7.71 -28.53
N CYS A 82 26.39 8.68 -28.55
CA CYS A 82 26.79 9.42 -27.33
C CYS A 82 25.62 10.18 -26.70
N LEU A 83 24.76 10.81 -27.51
CA LEU A 83 23.59 11.55 -27.03
C LEU A 83 22.62 10.64 -26.25
N VAL A 84 22.38 9.43 -26.76
CA VAL A 84 21.45 8.48 -26.15
C VAL A 84 22.00 7.99 -24.81
N HIS A 85 23.32 7.78 -24.70
CA HIS A 85 23.97 7.48 -23.41
C HIS A 85 23.78 8.59 -22.38
N CYS A 86 23.97 9.86 -22.76
CA CYS A 86 23.76 10.98 -21.84
C CYS A 86 22.30 11.08 -21.38
N CYS A 87 21.35 10.93 -22.31
CA CYS A 87 19.92 10.93 -21.98
C CYS A 87 19.57 9.79 -21.02
N PHE A 88 20.03 8.57 -21.30
CA PHE A 88 19.77 7.44 -20.42
C PHE A 88 20.41 7.61 -19.04
N ALA A 89 21.64 8.11 -18.95
CA ALA A 89 22.31 8.36 -17.67
C ALA A 89 21.53 9.39 -16.84
N PHE A 90 21.02 10.45 -17.48
CA PHE A 90 20.13 11.42 -16.83
C PHE A 90 18.85 10.76 -16.31
N MET A 91 18.19 9.95 -17.13
CA MET A 91 16.95 9.25 -16.75
C MET A 91 17.18 8.27 -15.58
N VAL A 92 18.27 7.50 -15.58
CA VAL A 92 18.61 6.61 -14.46
C VAL A 92 18.92 7.41 -13.18
N THR A 93 19.58 8.55 -13.31
CA THR A 93 19.84 9.42 -12.15
C THR A 93 18.53 9.96 -11.58
N LEU A 94 17.60 10.38 -12.44
CA LEU A 94 16.27 10.82 -12.02
C LEU A 94 15.49 9.67 -11.34
N SER A 95 15.49 8.47 -11.94
CA SER A 95 14.90 7.28 -11.33
C SER A 95 15.50 7.00 -9.95
N PHE A 96 16.83 7.07 -9.81
CA PHE A 96 17.51 6.85 -8.53
C PHE A 96 17.00 7.81 -7.45
N VAL A 97 16.95 9.11 -7.76
CA VAL A 97 16.48 10.13 -6.80
C VAL A 97 15.03 9.87 -6.40
N VAL A 98 14.16 9.58 -7.36
CA VAL A 98 12.73 9.29 -7.09
C VAL A 98 12.57 8.03 -6.24
N PHE A 99 13.25 6.94 -6.58
CA PHE A 99 13.16 5.67 -5.85
C PHE A 99 13.70 5.79 -4.43
N LEU A 100 14.81 6.51 -4.25
CA LEU A 100 15.39 6.73 -2.94
C LEU A 100 14.48 7.61 -2.06
N ALA A 101 13.97 8.71 -2.62
CA ALA A 101 13.06 9.62 -1.91
C ALA A 101 11.75 8.92 -1.54
N ALA A 102 11.14 8.16 -2.47
CA ALA A 102 9.92 7.39 -2.20
C ALA A 102 10.16 6.29 -1.16
N GLY A 103 11.26 5.54 -1.26
CA GLY A 103 11.58 4.47 -0.30
C GLY A 103 11.80 5.00 1.11
N ILE A 104 12.61 6.06 1.26
CA ILE A 104 12.83 6.71 2.56
C ILE A 104 11.53 7.33 3.08
N GLY A 105 10.76 8.00 2.21
CA GLY A 105 9.47 8.59 2.55
C GLY A 105 8.50 7.55 3.12
N LEU A 106 8.34 6.40 2.46
CA LEU A 106 7.48 5.31 2.94
C LEU A 106 7.95 4.77 4.29
N ILE A 107 9.26 4.57 4.49
CA ILE A 107 9.80 4.09 5.77
C ILE A 107 9.53 5.09 6.90
N VAL A 108 9.69 6.39 6.64
CA VAL A 108 9.43 7.43 7.65
C VAL A 108 7.94 7.56 7.94
N ILE A 109 7.10 7.61 6.89
CA ILE A 109 5.65 7.72 7.03
C ILE A 109 5.10 6.51 7.80
N THR A 110 5.53 5.29 7.49
CA THR A 110 5.07 4.09 8.22
C THR A 110 5.43 4.12 9.69
N SER A 111 6.60 4.66 10.04
CA SER A 111 7.01 4.82 11.44
C SER A 111 6.15 5.86 12.15
N ILE A 112 5.92 7.02 11.52
CA ILE A 112 5.05 8.08 12.08
C ILE A 112 3.62 7.58 12.25
N VAL A 113 3.06 6.90 11.24
CA VAL A 113 1.69 6.38 11.32
C VAL A 113 1.58 5.32 12.41
N ALA A 114 2.57 4.43 12.56
CA ALA A 114 2.57 3.45 13.64
C ALA A 114 2.60 4.09 15.03
N ASP A 115 3.40 5.14 15.23
CA ASP A 115 3.48 5.89 16.49
C ASP A 115 2.19 6.67 16.78
N GLU A 116 1.61 7.32 15.76
CA GLU A 116 0.32 8.02 15.87
C GLU A 116 -0.81 7.05 16.18
N MET A 117 -0.80 5.87 15.58
CA MET A 117 -1.73 4.78 15.88
C MET A 117 -1.61 4.35 17.34
N GLU A 118 -0.39 4.19 17.87
CA GLU A 118 -0.19 3.81 19.28
C GLU A 118 -0.71 4.89 20.23
N THR A 119 -0.42 6.16 19.93
CA THR A 119 -0.91 7.32 20.69
C THR A 119 -2.44 7.46 20.62
N ALA A 120 -3.04 7.02 19.52
CA ALA A 120 -4.49 6.97 19.31
C ALA A 120 -5.20 5.99 20.28
N CYS A 121 -4.48 5.00 20.80
CA CYS A 121 -5.00 4.05 21.78
C CYS A 121 -4.76 4.47 23.23
N ASP A 122 -3.90 5.46 23.47
CA ASP A 122 -3.78 6.10 24.78
C ASP A 122 -4.97 7.05 24.98
N SER A 123 -5.77 6.80 26.02
CA SER A 123 -7.07 7.41 26.33
C SER A 123 -7.13 8.94 26.45
N THR A 124 -6.03 9.63 26.21
CA THR A 124 -5.83 11.07 26.40
C THR A 124 -5.69 11.86 25.09
N SER A 125 -5.58 11.21 23.93
CA SER A 125 -5.44 11.93 22.65
C SER A 125 -6.79 12.23 22.01
N GLU A 126 -7.08 13.52 21.79
CA GLU A 126 -8.22 14.03 20.99
C GLU A 126 -7.86 14.01 19.50
N ASN A 127 -7.18 12.96 19.02
CA ASN A 127 -6.86 12.85 17.62
C ASN A 127 -8.10 12.34 16.85
N SER A 128 -8.49 13.07 15.79
CA SER A 128 -9.73 12.83 15.02
C SER A 128 -9.85 11.43 14.43
N ILE A 129 -8.72 10.80 14.08
CA ILE A 129 -8.68 9.48 13.47
C ILE A 129 -8.99 8.38 14.49
N SER A 130 -8.32 8.41 15.65
CA SER A 130 -8.62 7.51 16.78
C SER A 130 -10.06 7.62 17.21
N GLU A 131 -10.56 8.84 17.30
CA GLU A 131 -11.92 9.10 17.73
C GLU A 131 -12.91 8.47 16.75
N SER A 132 -12.72 8.66 15.45
CA SER A 132 -13.56 8.04 14.41
C SER A 132 -13.57 6.51 14.51
N PHE A 133 -12.39 5.87 14.64
CA PHE A 133 -12.32 4.41 14.78
C PHE A 133 -12.89 3.92 16.11
N ARG A 134 -12.60 4.62 17.21
CA ARG A 134 -13.11 4.28 18.54
C ARG A 134 -14.62 4.40 18.55
N GLU A 135 -15.18 5.46 17.99
CA GLU A 135 -16.62 5.66 17.87
C GLU A 135 -17.26 4.59 16.99
N LEU A 136 -16.63 4.21 15.86
CA LEU A 136 -17.10 3.11 15.02
C LEU A 136 -17.27 1.81 15.83
N TYR A 137 -16.27 1.43 16.63
CA TYR A 137 -16.31 0.21 17.46
C TYR A 137 -17.14 0.36 18.75
N THR A 138 -17.25 1.57 19.30
CA THR A 138 -18.02 1.82 20.54
C THR A 138 -19.50 1.94 20.24
N ASN A 139 -19.85 2.49 19.08
CA ASN A 139 -21.24 2.55 18.62
C ASN A 139 -21.68 1.19 18.08
N SER A 140 -20.84 0.43 17.39
CA SER A 140 -21.16 -0.97 17.03
C SER A 140 -21.33 -1.88 18.25
N ASP A 141 -20.81 -1.49 19.43
CA ASP A 141 -21.14 -2.14 20.70
C ASP A 141 -22.60 -1.96 21.12
N SER A 142 -23.20 -0.83 20.73
CA SER A 142 -24.57 -0.50 21.07
C SER A 142 -25.61 -1.23 20.22
N PHE A 143 -25.23 -1.71 19.02
CA PHE A 143 -26.17 -2.34 18.10
C PHE A 143 -25.63 -3.61 17.42
N TYR A 144 -26.53 -4.54 17.07
CA TYR A 144 -26.21 -5.67 16.20
C TYR A 144 -27.35 -5.91 15.21
N CYS A 145 -27.03 -6.28 13.98
CA CYS A 145 -28.03 -6.47 12.93
C CYS A 145 -28.20 -7.96 12.60
N VAL A 146 -29.45 -8.36 12.33
CA VAL A 146 -29.82 -9.73 12.00
C VAL A 146 -30.70 -9.70 10.75
N SER A 147 -30.42 -10.55 9.77
CA SER A 147 -31.33 -10.72 8.64
C SER A 147 -32.51 -11.54 9.10
N SER A 148 -33.69 -10.95 8.97
CA SER A 148 -34.97 -11.64 9.07
C SER A 148 -35.55 -11.85 7.67
N SER A 149 -36.57 -12.70 7.57
CA SER A 149 -37.32 -12.90 6.32
C SER A 149 -38.01 -11.64 5.79
N SER A 150 -38.11 -10.58 6.59
CA SER A 150 -38.74 -9.29 6.25
C SER A 150 -37.75 -8.13 6.03
N GLY A 151 -36.44 -8.39 6.10
CA GLY A 151 -35.41 -7.36 5.95
C GLY A 151 -34.28 -7.50 6.97
N CYS A 152 -33.47 -6.47 7.12
CA CYS A 152 -32.37 -6.44 8.08
C CYS A 152 -32.83 -5.65 9.32
N GLU A 153 -32.83 -6.29 10.50
CA GLU A 153 -33.24 -5.68 11.77
C GLU A 153 -32.03 -5.45 12.67
N CYS A 154 -31.74 -4.20 13.01
CA CYS A 154 -30.72 -3.84 13.98
C CYS A 154 -31.33 -3.65 15.37
N TYR A 155 -30.77 -4.33 16.36
CA TYR A 155 -31.17 -4.23 17.76
C TYR A 155 -30.17 -3.36 18.50
N VAL A 156 -30.65 -2.26 19.08
CA VAL A 156 -29.91 -1.46 20.05
C VAL A 156 -30.17 -2.07 21.43
N ASN A 157 -29.14 -2.25 22.25
CA ASN A 157 -29.17 -2.66 23.68
C ASN A 157 -28.74 -4.11 24.01
N SER A 158 -27.76 -4.21 24.91
CA SER A 158 -26.89 -5.36 25.21
C SER A 158 -27.49 -6.43 26.14
N THR A 159 -28.76 -6.28 26.55
CA THR A 159 -29.35 -7.14 27.59
C THR A 159 -29.51 -8.61 27.19
N ARG A 160 -29.36 -8.97 25.91
CA ARG A 160 -29.39 -10.37 25.44
C ARG A 160 -28.02 -11.06 25.37
N LEU A 161 -26.92 -10.36 25.62
CA LEU A 161 -25.55 -10.90 25.64
C LEU A 161 -24.98 -10.99 27.07
N SER A 162 -25.86 -11.13 28.07
CA SER A 162 -25.44 -11.39 29.46
C SER A 162 -25.13 -12.88 29.62
N GLY A 163 -23.91 -13.26 29.26
CA GLY A 163 -23.37 -14.59 29.44
C GLY A 163 -21.97 -14.63 28.85
N THR A 164 -21.03 -15.21 29.59
CA THR A 164 -19.61 -15.39 29.23
C THR A 164 -19.37 -16.33 28.03
N GLY A 165 -20.34 -16.44 27.12
CA GLY A 165 -20.32 -17.40 26.02
C GLY A 165 -21.07 -16.88 24.81
N TYR A 166 -20.49 -17.16 23.65
CA TYR A 166 -20.97 -17.00 22.27
C TYR A 166 -22.29 -17.74 21.97
N THR A 167 -23.10 -18.05 22.98
CA THR A 167 -24.39 -18.70 22.80
C THR A 167 -25.41 -17.66 22.42
N MET A 168 -25.58 -17.48 21.11
CA MET A 168 -26.76 -16.82 20.57
C MET A 168 -28.01 -17.48 21.15
N VAL A 169 -28.89 -16.68 21.75
CA VAL A 169 -30.15 -17.13 22.32
C VAL A 169 -31.08 -17.54 21.18
N ASN A 170 -30.91 -18.75 20.69
CA ASN A 170 -31.92 -19.62 20.07
C ASN A 170 -32.89 -18.94 19.06
N SER A 171 -32.40 -18.02 18.24
CA SER A 171 -33.17 -17.46 17.13
C SER A 171 -32.76 -18.17 15.85
N SER A 172 -33.72 -18.75 15.14
CA SER A 172 -33.58 -19.38 13.82
C SER A 172 -33.14 -18.42 12.70
N SER A 173 -32.67 -17.23 13.06
CA SER A 173 -32.20 -16.18 12.17
C SER A 173 -30.67 -16.19 12.16
N THR A 174 -30.09 -16.34 10.97
CA THR A 174 -28.66 -16.15 10.74
C THR A 174 -28.32 -14.68 10.96
N VAL A 175 -27.42 -14.40 11.91
CA VAL A 175 -26.80 -13.08 12.00
C VAL A 175 -26.09 -12.83 10.68
N THR A 176 -26.60 -11.87 9.93
CA THR A 176 -26.00 -11.43 8.68
C THR A 176 -25.12 -10.24 8.95
N LYS A 177 -24.17 -10.05 8.03
CA LYS A 177 -23.29 -8.90 8.06
C LYS A 177 -24.09 -7.59 8.07
N VAL A 178 -23.59 -6.59 8.81
CA VAL A 178 -24.22 -5.27 8.98
C VAL A 178 -24.39 -4.52 7.64
N GLN A 179 -23.61 -4.86 6.60
CA GLN A 179 -23.68 -4.15 5.31
C GLN A 179 -25.03 -4.25 4.60
N GLN A 180 -25.88 -5.21 4.97
CA GLN A 180 -27.22 -5.36 4.39
C GLN A 180 -28.27 -4.41 4.99
N CYS A 181 -27.91 -3.64 6.04
CA CYS A 181 -28.78 -2.72 6.77
C CYS A 181 -28.53 -1.24 6.40
N THR A 182 -28.65 -0.91 5.11
CA THR A 182 -28.31 0.42 4.55
C THR A 182 -28.98 1.61 5.23
N SER A 183 -30.30 1.57 5.45
CA SER A 183 -31.05 2.67 6.08
C SER A 183 -30.62 2.97 7.51
N TYR A 184 -30.17 1.94 8.24
CA TYR A 184 -29.66 2.12 9.59
C TYR A 184 -28.25 2.72 9.56
N LEU A 185 -27.40 2.25 8.65
CA LEU A 185 -26.05 2.78 8.45
C LEU A 185 -26.09 4.29 8.16
N GLU A 186 -26.95 4.74 7.25
CA GLU A 186 -27.13 6.18 6.98
C GLU A 186 -27.48 6.95 8.26
N SER A 187 -28.42 6.44 9.06
CA SER A 187 -28.84 7.12 10.30
C SER A 187 -27.79 7.10 11.41
N ALA A 188 -27.05 6.00 11.53
CA ALA A 188 -26.05 5.81 12.59
C ALA A 188 -24.77 6.60 12.30
N TYR A 189 -24.48 6.85 11.02
CA TYR A 189 -23.29 7.58 10.58
C TYR A 189 -23.57 9.02 10.13
N ALA A 190 -24.83 9.49 10.15
CA ALA A 190 -25.21 10.85 9.76
C ALA A 190 -24.50 11.96 10.57
N ASP A 191 -24.13 11.67 11.83
CA ASP A 191 -23.49 12.64 12.72
C ASP A 191 -21.97 12.68 12.58
N TYR A 192 -21.36 11.78 11.79
CA TYR A 192 -19.91 11.77 11.60
C TYR A 192 -19.51 12.80 10.56
N GLY A 193 -18.42 13.52 10.82
CA GLY A 193 -17.84 14.49 9.89
C GLY A 193 -17.23 13.89 8.62
N VAL A 194 -17.49 12.61 8.34
CA VAL A 194 -17.10 11.93 7.12
C VAL A 194 -18.27 12.04 6.15
N ASP A 195 -18.06 12.70 5.02
CA ASP A 195 -19.07 12.87 3.97
C ASP A 195 -19.33 11.53 3.28
N PHE A 196 -20.18 10.70 3.89
CA PHE A 196 -20.68 9.46 3.30
C PHE A 196 -21.84 9.74 2.33
N SER A 197 -21.63 10.65 1.39
CA SER A 197 -22.61 10.93 0.33
C SER A 197 -22.90 9.72 -0.54
N ASP A 198 -21.99 8.74 -0.59
CA ASP A 198 -22.21 7.42 -1.20
C ASP A 198 -22.21 6.31 -0.13
N ILE A 199 -23.37 5.69 0.04
CA ILE A 199 -23.54 4.55 0.95
C ILE A 199 -22.71 3.33 0.55
N ASN A 200 -22.37 3.21 -0.74
CA ASN A 200 -21.56 2.09 -1.23
C ASN A 200 -20.15 2.14 -0.62
N ASP A 201 -19.63 3.34 -0.36
CA ASP A 201 -18.31 3.51 0.26
C ASP A 201 -18.33 3.01 1.71
N ILE A 202 -19.44 3.22 2.45
CA ILE A 202 -19.62 2.66 3.80
C ILE A 202 -19.70 1.13 3.74
N ILE A 203 -20.44 0.57 2.78
CA ILE A 203 -20.56 -0.87 2.63
C ILE A 203 -19.20 -1.49 2.38
N GLU A 204 -18.43 -0.95 1.42
CA GLU A 204 -17.09 -1.42 1.09
C GLU A 204 -16.13 -1.31 2.29
N TYR A 205 -16.23 -0.20 3.04
CA TYR A 205 -15.51 0.01 4.29
C TYR A 205 -15.77 -1.10 5.32
N LEU A 206 -17.05 -1.36 5.59
CA LEU A 206 -17.46 -2.35 6.58
C LEU A 206 -17.16 -3.79 6.13
N ASP A 207 -17.28 -4.08 4.83
CA ASP A 207 -16.87 -5.38 4.28
C ASP A 207 -15.37 -5.61 4.47
N TYR A 208 -14.54 -4.59 4.25
CA TYR A 208 -13.11 -4.69 4.46
C TYR A 208 -12.74 -4.93 5.93
N PHE A 209 -13.36 -4.21 6.87
CA PHE A 209 -13.17 -4.52 8.30
C PHE A 209 -13.64 -5.93 8.65
N GLY A 210 -14.71 -6.42 8.01
CA GLY A 210 -15.16 -7.79 8.16
C GLY A 210 -14.15 -8.81 7.63
N GLU A 211 -13.44 -8.51 6.56
CA GLU A 211 -12.34 -9.34 6.04
C GLU A 211 -11.15 -9.33 6.98
N ILE A 212 -10.73 -8.17 7.50
CA ILE A 212 -9.64 -8.08 8.50
C ILE A 212 -10.00 -8.89 9.76
N GLU A 213 -11.19 -8.67 10.32
CA GLU A 213 -11.66 -9.40 11.50
C GLU A 213 -11.62 -10.91 11.27
N LYS A 214 -12.08 -11.36 10.09
CA LYS A 214 -12.13 -12.77 9.70
C LYS A 214 -10.74 -13.38 9.50
N ASP A 215 -9.90 -12.74 8.69
CA ASP A 215 -8.62 -13.30 8.26
C ASP A 215 -7.59 -13.29 9.39
N TYR A 216 -7.66 -12.29 10.27
CA TYR A 216 -6.72 -12.13 11.39
C TYR A 216 -7.32 -12.48 12.75
N LYS A 217 -8.58 -12.95 12.80
CA LYS A 217 -9.30 -13.28 14.03
C LYS A 217 -9.20 -12.21 15.10
N CYS A 218 -9.34 -10.96 14.68
CA CYS A 218 -9.21 -9.81 15.54
C CYS A 218 -10.57 -9.15 15.76
N SER A 219 -10.73 -8.44 16.88
CA SER A 219 -11.85 -7.51 17.01
C SER A 219 -11.56 -6.39 17.99
N GLY A 220 -12.13 -5.23 17.71
CA GLY A 220 -11.85 -3.98 18.41
C GLY A 220 -10.54 -3.34 17.97
N MET A 221 -10.47 -2.02 18.13
CA MET A 221 -9.25 -1.26 17.84
C MET A 221 -8.29 -1.35 19.03
N CYS A 222 -8.50 -0.59 20.10
CA CYS A 222 -7.54 -0.54 21.21
C CYS A 222 -7.76 -1.59 22.30
N THR A 223 -8.93 -2.23 22.32
CA THR A 223 -9.26 -3.27 23.30
C THR A 223 -9.88 -4.45 22.57
N ILE A 224 -9.52 -5.66 23.00
CA ILE A 224 -10.09 -6.89 22.45
C ILE A 224 -11.56 -6.91 22.83
N LYS A 225 -12.42 -7.10 21.82
CA LYS A 225 -13.86 -7.26 22.01
C LYS A 225 -14.21 -8.74 22.01
N ASN A 226 -15.26 -9.14 22.72
CA ASN A 226 -15.64 -10.55 22.84
C ASN A 226 -16.51 -11.06 21.67
N LYS A 227 -16.68 -10.26 20.62
CA LYS A 227 -17.48 -10.61 19.44
C LYS A 227 -16.91 -9.88 18.23
N TYR A 228 -17.06 -10.49 17.07
CA TYR A 228 -16.85 -9.81 15.80
C TYR A 228 -18.02 -8.86 15.51
N TYR A 229 -17.73 -7.68 14.97
CA TYR A 229 -18.76 -6.70 14.60
C TYR A 229 -19.07 -6.71 13.11
N PHE A 230 -18.06 -7.02 12.31
CA PHE A 230 -18.09 -6.92 10.86
C PHE A 230 -17.97 -8.29 10.19
N SER A 231 -17.45 -9.29 10.90
CA SER A 231 -17.38 -10.69 10.44
C SER A 231 -18.41 -11.61 11.12
N ASP A 232 -18.46 -12.88 10.68
CA ASP A 232 -19.42 -13.86 11.20
C ASP A 232 -19.07 -14.28 12.64
N ILE A 233 -20.05 -14.13 13.54
CA ILE A 233 -19.93 -14.52 14.96
C ILE A 233 -19.64 -16.02 15.13
N ASN A 234 -19.99 -16.86 14.14
CA ASN A 234 -19.74 -18.30 14.16
C ASN A 234 -18.26 -18.69 14.03
N ILE A 235 -17.35 -17.74 13.70
CA ILE A 235 -15.91 -17.99 13.57
C ILE A 235 -15.26 -18.29 14.94
N GLY A 236 -15.93 -17.94 16.04
CA GLY A 236 -15.47 -18.15 17.41
C GLY A 236 -15.07 -16.86 18.09
N ALA A 237 -14.21 -16.97 19.10
CA ALA A 237 -13.70 -15.80 19.81
C ALA A 237 -12.58 -15.11 19.03
N PRO A 238 -12.56 -13.76 18.93
CA PRO A 238 -11.37 -13.05 18.49
C PRO A 238 -10.23 -13.26 19.48
N GLU A 239 -9.02 -13.38 18.94
CA GLU A 239 -7.81 -13.72 19.69
C GLU A 239 -6.97 -12.48 20.04
N LYS A 240 -7.09 -11.41 19.25
CA LYS A 240 -6.28 -10.18 19.37
C LYS A 240 -7.03 -8.93 18.95
N THR A 241 -6.41 -7.76 19.16
CA THR A 241 -6.95 -6.50 18.66
C THR A 241 -6.70 -6.37 17.16
N CYS A 242 -7.59 -5.70 16.44
CA CYS A 242 -7.33 -5.39 15.02
C CYS A 242 -6.29 -4.29 14.86
N PHE A 243 -6.04 -3.52 15.92
CA PHE A 243 -4.95 -2.55 15.96
C PHE A 243 -3.59 -3.19 15.73
N ASP A 244 -3.26 -4.23 16.49
CA ASP A 244 -1.95 -4.88 16.41
C ASP A 244 -1.71 -5.43 15.00
N VAL A 245 -2.74 -6.01 14.39
CA VAL A 245 -2.71 -6.53 13.01
C VAL A 245 -2.45 -5.42 12.00
N ILE A 246 -3.24 -4.35 12.07
CA ILE A 246 -3.12 -3.24 11.11
C ILE A 246 -1.75 -2.57 11.26
N LYS A 247 -1.29 -2.35 12.49
CA LYS A 247 0.01 -1.75 12.76
C LYS A 247 1.16 -2.64 12.30
N ASP A 248 1.20 -3.89 12.77
CA ASP A 248 2.39 -4.73 12.63
C ASP A 248 2.43 -5.42 11.25
N ASP A 249 1.32 -5.99 10.80
CA ASP A 249 1.30 -6.78 9.56
C ASP A 249 1.14 -5.88 8.33
N LEU A 250 0.17 -4.95 8.35
CA LEU A 250 -0.10 -4.10 7.18
C LEU A 250 0.87 -2.92 7.07
N ILE A 251 1.04 -2.12 8.12
CA ILE A 251 1.82 -0.88 8.05
C ILE A 251 3.32 -1.16 8.19
N LEU A 252 3.73 -1.78 9.29
CA LEU A 252 5.14 -2.07 9.58
C LEU A 252 5.67 -3.27 8.80
N GLY A 253 4.79 -4.17 8.37
CA GLY A 253 5.12 -5.29 7.49
C GLY A 253 5.10 -4.83 6.04
N ASP A 254 3.93 -4.82 5.40
CA ASP A 254 3.81 -4.65 3.95
C ASP A 254 4.31 -3.29 3.47
N VAL A 255 3.77 -2.18 3.99
CA VAL A 255 4.12 -0.83 3.50
C VAL A 255 5.61 -0.51 3.74
N ARG A 256 6.15 -0.87 4.90
CA ARG A 256 7.57 -0.70 5.20
C ARG A 256 8.45 -1.56 4.30
N ASN A 257 8.07 -2.80 4.04
CA ASN A 257 8.80 -3.69 3.14
C ASN A 257 8.83 -3.15 1.71
N TYR A 258 7.75 -2.53 1.23
CA TYR A 258 7.76 -1.80 -0.03
C TYR A 258 8.76 -0.64 0.00
N GLY A 259 8.77 0.16 1.07
CA GLY A 259 9.76 1.23 1.28
C GLY A 259 11.20 0.73 1.18
N ILE A 260 11.51 -0.37 1.87
CA ILE A 260 12.83 -1.04 1.81
C ILE A 260 13.14 -1.48 0.37
N GLY A 261 12.18 -2.09 -0.32
CA GLY A 261 12.32 -2.52 -1.71
C GLY A 261 12.66 -1.36 -2.66
N TYR A 262 12.01 -0.21 -2.50
CA TYR A 262 12.30 1.01 -3.26
C TYR A 262 13.70 1.56 -2.97
N THR A 263 14.12 1.60 -1.70
CA THR A 263 15.48 2.04 -1.31
C THR A 263 16.58 1.14 -1.87
N VAL A 264 16.38 -0.19 -1.83
CA VAL A 264 17.33 -1.16 -2.40
C VAL A 264 17.39 -0.99 -3.93
N SER A 265 16.25 -0.86 -4.58
CA SER A 265 16.18 -0.65 -6.04
C SER A 265 16.86 0.64 -6.47
N GLY A 266 16.67 1.74 -5.73
CA GLY A 266 17.39 2.99 -5.93
C GLY A 266 18.91 2.81 -5.76
N SER A 267 19.35 2.10 -4.73
CA SER A 267 20.77 1.84 -4.50
C SER A 267 21.43 1.06 -5.66
N ILE A 268 20.71 0.11 -6.26
CA ILE A 268 21.15 -0.61 -7.46
C ILE A 268 21.28 0.36 -8.65
N LEU A 269 20.30 1.24 -8.86
CA LEU A 269 20.35 2.28 -9.90
C LEU A 269 21.56 3.22 -9.75
N PHE A 270 21.96 3.53 -8.52
CA PHE A 270 23.15 4.34 -8.25
C PHE A 270 24.44 3.63 -8.67
N ILE A 271 24.57 2.33 -8.43
CA ILE A 271 25.72 1.53 -8.90
C ILE A 271 25.77 1.53 -10.43
N ILE A 272 24.62 1.39 -11.08
CA ILE A 272 24.48 1.42 -12.55
C ILE A 272 24.96 2.77 -13.11
N PHE A 273 24.59 3.87 -12.47
CA PHE A 273 25.03 5.20 -12.86
C PHE A 273 26.57 5.30 -12.93
N PHE A 274 27.30 4.80 -11.93
CA PHE A 274 28.77 4.81 -11.97
C PHE A 274 29.36 3.96 -13.10
N ILE A 275 28.78 2.77 -13.33
CA ILE A 275 29.20 1.91 -14.44
C ILE A 275 29.03 2.67 -15.77
N GLN A 276 27.94 3.41 -15.94
CA GLN A 276 27.66 4.15 -17.16
C GLN A 276 28.51 5.39 -17.34
N TYR A 277 28.73 6.14 -16.28
CA TYR A 277 29.64 7.28 -16.30
C TYR A 277 31.05 6.84 -16.73
N GLY A 278 31.53 5.72 -16.19
CA GLY A 278 32.81 5.12 -16.58
C GLY A 278 32.90 4.74 -18.07
N LEU A 279 31.78 4.44 -18.72
CA LEU A 279 31.73 4.15 -20.16
C LEU A 279 31.73 5.38 -21.03
N CYS A 280 30.97 6.40 -20.64
CA CYS A 280 30.87 7.65 -21.37
C CYS A 280 32.25 8.35 -21.43
N CYS A 281 33.01 8.30 -20.33
CA CYS A 281 34.34 8.91 -20.25
C CYS A 281 35.45 8.12 -20.97
N ARG A 282 35.17 6.92 -21.51
CA ARG A 282 36.19 6.14 -22.22
C ARG A 282 36.41 6.72 -23.63
N LYS A 283 37.37 7.63 -23.74
CA LYS A 283 37.83 8.20 -25.02
C LYS A 283 38.15 7.07 -26.02
N ASN A 284 37.52 7.09 -27.19
CA ASN A 284 37.81 6.14 -28.29
C ASN A 284 39.27 6.32 -28.75
N MET A 285 40.20 5.55 -28.17
CA MET A 285 41.61 5.56 -28.59
C MET A 285 41.82 4.98 -30.00
N ASN A 286 40.83 4.27 -30.55
CA ASN A 286 40.96 3.54 -31.82
C ASN A 286 40.84 4.44 -33.07
N ALA A 287 40.49 5.72 -32.97
CA ALA A 287 40.35 6.60 -34.14
C ALA A 287 41.69 7.21 -34.64
N ARG A 288 42.83 6.95 -33.97
CA ARG A 288 44.15 7.48 -34.38
C ARG A 288 45.20 6.45 -34.78
N GLN A 289 44.93 5.14 -34.67
CA GLN A 289 45.89 4.10 -35.07
C GLN A 289 45.83 3.71 -36.56
N GLY A 290 44.96 4.33 -37.37
CA GLY A 290 44.87 4.12 -38.82
C GLY A 290 45.47 5.22 -39.70
N GLN A 291 46.10 6.26 -39.12
CA GLN A 291 46.78 7.32 -39.86
C GLN A 291 48.25 7.49 -39.44
N THR A 292 49.01 6.39 -39.34
CA THR A 292 50.44 6.49 -39.63
C THR A 292 50.57 6.63 -41.14
N LYS A 293 50.71 7.89 -41.58
CA LYS A 293 51.09 8.27 -42.94
C LYS A 293 52.27 7.41 -43.38
N GLN A 294 52.12 6.70 -44.50
CA GLN A 294 53.28 6.32 -45.31
C GLN A 294 53.90 7.63 -45.82
N PHE A 295 55.05 7.99 -45.26
CA PHE A 295 56.04 8.85 -45.90
C PHE A 295 57.16 7.96 -46.39
#